data_AF-A0A7H9B564-F1
#
_entry.id   AF-A0A7H9B564-F1
#
_cell.length_a   1.000
_cell.length_b   1.000
_cell.length_c   1.000
_cell.angle_alpha   90.00
_cell.angle_beta   90.00
_cell.angle_gamma   90.00
#
_symmetry.space_group_name_H-M   'P 1'
#
loop_
_entity.id
_entity.type
_entity.pdbx_description
1 polymer ?
#
loop_
_entity_poly.entity_id
_entity_poly.type
_entity_poly.pdbx_seq_one_letter_code
_entity_poly.pdbx_strand_id
1 'polypeptide(L)'
;MNMNYPVPDTRFEQTFKRALVREAERERASQWKKMGLQDPKAISQLQKVKPPTVSKLVVCKVIFRDVFFMPFVQGIIWTTALIALKPWLGLVVKNGRKIGSKVYRMVLGTDLLKVPRNV
;
A
#
# COMPACT_ATOMS: atom_id res chain seq x y z
N MET A 1 -13.46 -34.30 -8.46
CA MET A 1 -12.88 -32.95 -8.62
C MET A 1 -13.53 -32.04 -7.61
N ASN A 2 -12.83 -31.65 -6.54
CA ASN A 2 -13.40 -30.77 -5.51
C ASN A 2 -13.34 -29.32 -6.04
N MET A 3 -14.45 -28.85 -6.60
CA MET A 3 -14.57 -27.47 -7.08
C MET A 3 -14.58 -26.53 -5.87
N ASN A 4 -13.41 -26.03 -5.50
CA ASN A 4 -13.24 -25.08 -4.41
C ASN A 4 -13.71 -23.70 -4.86
N TYR A 5 -15.03 -23.50 -4.93
CA TYR A 5 -15.60 -22.18 -5.19
C TYR A 5 -15.37 -21.31 -3.95
N PRO A 6 -14.64 -20.18 -4.07
CA PRO A 6 -14.34 -19.36 -2.91
C PRO A 6 -15.63 -18.71 -2.40
N VAL A 7 -16.18 -19.26 -1.32
CA VAL A 7 -17.35 -18.70 -0.65
C VAL A 7 -16.97 -17.31 -0.14
N PRO A 8 -17.65 -16.24 -0.59
CA PRO A 8 -17.23 -14.86 -0.36
C PRO A 8 -17.19 -14.47 1.13
N ASP A 9 -17.95 -15.17 1.98
CA ASP A 9 -18.01 -14.92 3.42
C ASP A 9 -16.77 -15.45 4.17
N THR A 10 -16.05 -16.41 3.60
CA THR A 10 -14.83 -16.98 4.23
C THR A 10 -13.56 -16.20 3.89
N ARG A 11 -13.66 -15.07 3.16
CA ARG A 11 -12.48 -14.31 2.70
C ARG A 11 -11.62 -13.81 3.85
N PHE A 12 -12.23 -13.31 4.93
CA PHE A 12 -11.48 -12.88 6.10
C PHE A 12 -10.74 -14.05 6.73
N GLU A 13 -11.43 -15.17 6.95
CA GLU A 13 -10.85 -16.36 7.54
C GLU A 13 -9.70 -16.93 6.70
N GLN A 14 -9.88 -17.01 5.38
CA GLN A 14 -8.84 -17.45 4.46
C GLN A 14 -7.62 -16.52 4.49
N THR A 15 -7.84 -15.21 4.47
CA THR A 15 -6.78 -14.21 4.51
C THR A 15 -6.03 -14.25 5.85
N PHE A 16 -6.78 -14.37 6.94
CA PHE A 16 -6.24 -14.47 8.29
C PHE A 16 -5.42 -15.75 8.48
N LYS A 17 -5.95 -16.91 8.06
CA LYS A 17 -5.24 -18.20 8.08
C LYS A 17 -3.93 -18.12 7.29
N ARG A 18 -3.95 -17.51 6.10
CA ARG A 18 -2.74 -17.31 5.28
C ARG A 18 -1.71 -16.42 5.99
N ALA A 19 -2.15 -15.31 6.57
CA ALA A 19 -1.27 -14.39 7.29
C ALA A 19 -0.61 -15.06 8.51
N LEU A 20 -1.39 -15.87 9.23
CA LEU A 20 -0.97 -16.58 10.42
C LEU A 20 0.00 -17.72 10.11
N VAL A 21 -0.24 -18.49 9.05
CA VAL A 21 0.70 -19.50 8.53
C VAL A 21 2.02 -18.83 8.13
N ARG A 22 1.95 -17.71 7.40
CA ARG A 22 3.14 -16.96 6.95
C ARG A 22 4.00 -16.48 8.12
N GLU A 23 3.41 -15.92 9.18
CA GLU A 23 4.16 -15.46 10.35
C GLU A 23 4.72 -16.62 11.17
N ALA A 24 3.95 -17.71 11.33
CA ALA A 24 4.44 -18.92 12.00
C ALA A 24 5.64 -19.55 11.27
N GLU A 25 5.62 -19.57 9.93
CA GLU A 25 6.76 -20.01 9.11
C GLU A 25 7.98 -19.08 9.25
N ARG A 26 7.75 -17.77 9.37
CA ARG A 26 8.81 -16.77 9.57
C ARG A 26 9.52 -16.93 10.91
N GLU A 27 8.76 -17.14 11.98
CA GLU A 27 9.33 -17.41 13.31
C GLU A 27 10.12 -18.71 13.32
N ARG A 28 9.58 -19.75 12.69
CA ARG A 28 10.25 -21.04 12.53
C ARG A 28 11.57 -20.92 11.77
N ALA A 29 11.57 -20.25 10.62
CA ALA A 29 12.79 -20.00 9.84
C ALA A 29 13.81 -19.21 10.66
N SER A 30 13.37 -18.27 11.50
CA SER A 30 14.24 -17.51 12.39
C SER A 30 14.82 -18.36 13.52
N GLN A 31 14.03 -19.29 14.09
CA GLN A 31 14.51 -20.25 15.09
C GLN A 31 15.54 -21.22 14.50
N TRP A 32 15.30 -21.73 13.30
CA TRP A 32 16.25 -22.62 12.61
C TRP A 32 17.56 -21.94 12.26
N LYS A 33 17.52 -20.67 11.85
CA LYS A 33 18.72 -19.84 11.67
C LYS A 33 19.50 -19.69 12.98
N LYS A 34 18.80 -19.50 14.11
CA LYS A 34 19.45 -19.44 15.45
C LYS A 34 20.06 -20.77 15.86
N MET A 35 19.53 -21.90 15.39
CA MET A 35 20.05 -23.25 15.63
C MET A 35 21.19 -23.64 14.67
N GLY A 36 21.63 -22.74 13.77
CA GLY A 36 22.73 -23.01 12.84
C GLY A 36 22.39 -23.95 11.68
N LEU A 37 21.11 -24.27 11.48
CA LEU A 37 20.65 -25.13 10.38
C LEU A 37 20.53 -24.30 9.09
N GLN A 38 21.58 -24.31 8.28
CA GLN A 38 21.63 -23.60 6.99
C GLN A 38 21.33 -24.50 5.78
N ASP A 39 21.26 -25.83 5.99
CA ASP A 39 21.08 -26.81 4.91
C ASP A 39 19.62 -26.96 4.43
N PRO A 40 19.34 -26.74 3.13
CA PRO A 40 17.99 -26.76 2.58
C PRO A 40 17.30 -28.14 2.64
N LYS A 41 18.07 -29.23 2.64
CA LYS A 41 17.54 -30.60 2.72
C LYS A 41 17.03 -30.94 4.13
N ALA A 42 17.75 -30.54 5.18
CA ALA A 42 17.35 -30.75 6.57
C ALA A 42 16.12 -29.92 6.94
N ILE A 43 16.04 -28.68 6.44
CA ILE A 43 14.90 -27.77 6.61
C ILE A 43 13.62 -28.39 6.04
N SER A 44 13.68 -28.99 4.85
CA SER A 44 12.54 -29.62 4.17
C SER A 44 12.00 -30.85 4.91
N GLN A 45 12.91 -31.65 5.50
CA GLN A 45 12.54 -32.82 6.31
C GLN A 45 11.93 -32.41 7.65
N LEU A 46 12.53 -31.42 8.34
CA LEU A 46 12.00 -30.90 9.59
C LEU A 46 10.65 -30.19 9.42
N GLN A 47 10.44 -29.52 8.28
CA GLN A 47 9.16 -28.88 7.91
C GLN A 47 8.02 -29.88 7.85
N LYS A 48 8.30 -31.10 7.40
CA LYS A 48 7.32 -32.20 7.28
C LYS A 48 6.99 -32.87 8.62
N VAL A 49 7.91 -32.83 9.60
CA VAL A 49 7.80 -33.55 10.87
C VAL A 49 7.14 -32.72 11.97
N LYS A 50 7.40 -31.41 12.03
CA LYS A 50 6.81 -30.53 13.06
C LYS A 50 5.82 -29.55 12.41
N PRO A 51 4.52 -29.63 12.66
CA PRO A 51 3.58 -28.60 12.19
C PRO A 51 3.87 -27.26 12.87
N PRO A 52 3.59 -26.12 12.21
CA PRO A 52 3.80 -24.79 12.80
C PRO A 52 2.95 -24.64 14.06
N THR A 53 3.60 -24.45 15.20
CA THR A 53 2.89 -24.17 16.46
C THR A 53 2.37 -22.74 16.41
N VAL A 54 1.07 -22.59 16.20
CA VAL A 54 0.38 -21.30 16.25
C VAL A 54 0.30 -20.86 17.71
N SER A 55 1.28 -20.07 18.15
CA SER A 55 1.27 -19.50 19.50
C SER A 55 0.30 -18.32 19.58
N LYS A 56 -0.33 -18.11 20.75
CA LYS A 56 -1.26 -16.99 21.02
C LYS A 56 -0.63 -15.62 20.72
N LEU A 57 0.68 -15.49 20.89
CA LEU A 57 1.42 -14.27 20.57
C LEU A 57 1.46 -13.98 19.07
N VAL A 58 1.59 -15.01 18.23
CA VAL A 58 1.57 -14.88 16.77
C VAL A 58 0.20 -14.42 16.31
N VAL A 59 -0.86 -15.02 16.87
CA VAL A 59 -2.26 -14.64 16.60
C VAL A 59 -2.48 -13.16 16.94
N CYS A 60 -2.12 -12.74 18.16
CA CYS A 60 -2.28 -11.36 18.62
C CYS A 60 -1.52 -10.37 17.73
N LYS A 61 -0.27 -10.69 17.38
CA LYS A 61 0.58 -9.88 16.49
C LYS A 61 -0.04 -9.72 15.10
N VAL A 62 -0.54 -10.82 14.50
CA VAL A 62 -1.17 -10.79 13.17
C VAL A 62 -2.45 -9.97 13.21
N ILE A 63 -3.30 -10.13 14.24
CA ILE A 63 -4.52 -9.33 14.40
C ILE A 63 -4.17 -7.85 14.51
N PHE A 64 -3.24 -7.48 15.39
CA PHE A 64 -2.88 -6.09 15.60
C PHE A 64 -2.33 -5.43 14.32
N ARG A 65 -1.50 -6.15 13.56
CA ARG A 65 -0.91 -5.64 12.31
C ARG A 65 -1.92 -5.59 11.16
N ASP A 66 -2.59 -6.70 10.87
CA ASP A 66 -3.36 -6.83 9.63
C ASP A 66 -4.80 -6.32 9.79
N VAL A 67 -5.37 -6.37 11.01
CA VAL A 67 -6.76 -5.93 11.26
C VAL A 67 -6.83 -4.50 11.75
N PHE A 68 -5.88 -4.05 12.56
CA PHE A 68 -5.90 -2.67 13.10
C PHE A 68 -4.96 -1.74 12.35
N PHE A 69 -3.68 -2.11 12.23
CA PHE A 69 -2.67 -1.21 11.69
C PHE A 69 -2.81 -0.97 10.18
N MET A 70 -3.05 -2.02 9.40
CA MET A 70 -3.18 -1.92 7.94
C MET A 70 -4.33 -1.00 7.48
N PRO A 71 -5.58 -1.14 7.95
CA PRO A 71 -6.64 -0.22 7.56
C PRO A 71 -6.44 1.19 8.12
N PHE A 72 -5.84 1.34 9.30
CA PHE A 72 -5.54 2.65 9.89
C PHE A 72 -4.53 3.43 9.06
N VAL A 73 -3.44 2.79 8.64
CA VAL A 73 -2.43 3.39 7.76
C VAL A 73 -3.03 3.73 6.41
N GLN A 74 -3.85 2.84 5.83
CA GLN A 74 -4.53 3.12 4.57
C GLN A 74 -5.44 4.35 4.68
N GLY A 75 -6.19 4.49 5.78
CA GLY A 75 -7.02 5.65 6.06
C GLY A 75 -6.22 6.95 6.18
N ILE A 76 -5.13 6.95 6.96
CA ILE A 76 -4.26 8.12 7.13
C ILE A 76 -3.60 8.52 5.81
N ILE A 77 -3.07 7.57 5.05
CA ILE A 77 -2.43 7.86 3.76
C ILE A 77 -3.43 8.47 2.80
N TRP A 78 -4.63 7.89 2.69
CA TRP A 78 -5.65 8.36 1.75
C TRP A 78 -6.17 9.75 2.12
N THR A 79 -6.44 9.99 3.40
CA THR A 79 -6.88 11.31 3.89
C THR A 79 -5.79 12.36 3.72
N THR A 80 -4.53 12.03 4.02
CA THR A 80 -3.39 12.94 3.81
C THR A 80 -3.21 13.26 2.32
N ALA A 81 -3.35 12.25 1.44
CA ALA A 81 -3.28 12.46 0.00
C ALA A 81 -4.39 13.41 -0.50
N LEU A 82 -5.63 13.25 0.00
CA LEU A 82 -6.74 14.13 -0.33
C LEU A 82 -6.52 15.58 0.16
N ILE A 83 -5.99 15.75 1.36
CA ILE A 83 -5.65 17.07 1.91
C ILE A 83 -4.57 17.74 1.04
N ALA A 84 -3.53 16.98 0.65
CA ALA A 84 -2.45 17.47 -0.21
C ALA A 84 -2.93 17.85 -1.63
N LEU A 85 -3.99 17.21 -2.11
CA LEU A 85 -4.56 17.48 -3.43
C LEU A 85 -5.14 18.91 -3.53
N LYS A 86 -5.64 19.48 -2.43
CA LYS A 86 -6.33 20.78 -2.41
C LYS A 86 -5.42 21.96 -2.78
N PRO A 87 -4.23 22.19 -2.17
CA PRO A 87 -3.30 23.22 -2.63
C PRO A 87 -2.71 22.91 -4.01
N TRP A 88 -2.49 21.63 -4.33
CA TRP A 88 -1.97 21.19 -5.63
C TRP A 88 -2.89 21.62 -6.77
N LEU A 89 -4.19 21.35 -6.65
CA LEU A 89 -5.19 21.78 -7.63
C LEU A 89 -5.23 23.29 -7.78
N GLY A 90 -5.13 24.04 -6.67
CA GLY A 90 -5.04 25.50 -6.71
C GLY A 90 -3.83 26.00 -7.50
N LEU A 91 -2.69 25.32 -7.40
CA LEU A 91 -1.47 25.66 -8.13
C LEU A 91 -1.59 25.30 -9.63
N VAL A 92 -2.16 24.14 -9.95
CA VAL A 92 -2.47 23.72 -11.33
C VAL A 92 -3.40 24.72 -12.01
N VAL A 93 -4.48 25.16 -11.34
CA VAL A 93 -5.41 26.16 -11.87
C VAL A 93 -4.72 27.51 -12.10
N LYS A 94 -3.87 27.97 -11.18
CA LYS A 94 -3.10 29.22 -11.35
C LYS A 94 -2.17 29.16 -12.55
N ASN A 95 -1.45 28.04 -12.73
CA ASN A 95 -0.56 27.84 -13.86
C ASN A 95 -1.34 27.71 -15.17
N GLY A 96 -2.46 26.96 -15.17
CA GLY A 96 -3.36 26.84 -16.30
C GLY A 96 -3.94 28.19 -16.75
N ARG A 97 -4.37 29.04 -15.82
CA ARG A 97 -4.85 30.41 -16.12
C ARG A 97 -3.75 31.28 -16.71
N LYS A 98 -2.51 31.22 -16.19
CA LYS A 98 -1.37 31.97 -16.74
C LYS A 98 -1.06 31.55 -18.17
N ILE A 99 -0.98 30.24 -18.42
CA ILE A 99 -0.71 29.68 -19.75
C ILE A 99 -1.85 30.03 -20.71
N GLY A 100 -3.10 29.79 -20.30
CA GLY A 100 -4.28 30.13 -21.10
C GLY A 100 -4.34 31.61 -21.46
N SER A 101 -4.01 32.51 -20.52
CA SER A 101 -3.96 33.95 -20.81
C SER A 101 -2.84 34.34 -21.78
N LYS A 102 -1.69 33.66 -21.74
CA LYS A 102 -0.60 33.87 -22.70
C LYS A 102 -0.96 33.36 -24.09
N VAL A 103 -1.53 32.16 -24.17
CA VAL A 103 -1.97 31.58 -25.44
C VAL A 103 -3.09 32.43 -26.05
N TYR A 104 -4.06 32.85 -25.25
CA TYR A 104 -5.14 33.74 -25.70
C TYR A 104 -4.59 35.07 -26.26
N ARG A 105 -3.64 35.71 -25.56
CA ARG A 105 -3.01 36.96 -26.02
C ARG A 105 -2.17 36.78 -27.28
N MET A 106 -1.50 35.64 -27.41
CA MET A 106 -0.72 35.26 -28.58
C MET A 106 -1.62 35.02 -29.80
N VAL A 107 -2.74 34.29 -29.63
CA VAL A 107 -3.68 33.98 -30.71
C VAL A 107 -4.48 35.20 -31.17
N LEU A 108 -4.93 36.06 -30.25
CA LEU A 108 -5.62 37.30 -30.60
C LEU A 108 -4.69 38.45 -31.02
N GLY A 109 -3.37 38.27 -30.94
CA GLY A 109 -2.41 39.33 -31.29
C GLY A 109 -2.53 40.59 -30.44
N THR A 110 -3.21 40.54 -29.29
CA THR A 110 -3.42 41.71 -28.41
C THR A 110 -2.14 42.34 -27.85
N ASP A 111 -1.01 41.62 -27.87
CA ASP A 111 0.32 42.19 -27.56
C ASP A 111 0.82 43.16 -28.66
N LEU A 112 0.27 43.11 -29.87
CA LEU A 112 0.56 44.05 -30.97
C LEU A 112 -0.28 45.33 -30.92
N LEU A 113 -1.41 45.33 -30.19
CA LEU A 113 -2.30 46.49 -30.00
C LEU A 113 -1.97 47.31 -28.75
N LYS A 114 -0.83 47.04 -28.10
CA LYS A 114 -0.41 47.77 -26.90
C LYS A 114 0.01 49.20 -27.28
N VAL A 115 -0.98 50.10 -27.37
CA VAL A 115 -0.77 51.54 -27.54
C VAL A 115 0.15 52.02 -26.40
N PRO A 116 1.28 52.69 -26.69
CA PRO A 116 2.10 53.26 -25.64
C PRO A 116 1.26 54.32 -24.91
N ARG A 117 0.99 54.10 -23.63
CA ARG A 117 0.58 55.19 -22.75
C ARG A 117 1.82 56.06 -22.57
N ASN A 118 1.91 57.10 -23.40
CA ASN A 118 2.75 58.24 -23.11
C ASN A 118 2.20 58.88 -21.83
N VAL A 119 3.09 59.01 -20.86
CA VAL A 119 2.93 59.78 -19.62
C VAL A 119 2.83 61.26 -19.98
#